data_AF-A0A2W5G4S8-F1
#
_entry.id   AF-A0A2W5G4S8-F1
#
_cell.length_a   1.000
_cell.length_b   1.000
_cell.length_c   1.000
_cell.angle_alpha   90.00
_cell.angle_beta   90.00
_cell.angle_gamma   90.00
#
_symmetry.space_group_name_H-M   'P 1'
#
loop_
_entity.id
_entity.type
_entity.pdbx_description
1 polymer ?
#
loop_
_entity_poly.entity_id
_entity_poly.type
_entity_poly.pdbx_seq_one_letter_code
_entity_poly.pdbx_strand_id
1 'polypeptide(L)'
;MANLFLYFTKAEIETRKRIKLSVAAYAYEYESDSIMSDAEFDALAKTVDLSIDTSRPDIDEFFRTHFHTDTGMWIGSHPQLGRIAEIYHAHYASQRR
;
A
#
# COMPACT_ATOMS: atom_id res chain seq x y z
N MET A 1 -13.52 -27.78 -5.26
CA MET A 1 -13.18 -26.51 -4.58
C MET A 1 -12.57 -25.59 -5.63
N ALA A 2 -13.31 -24.59 -6.11
CA ALA A 2 -12.76 -23.62 -7.05
C ALA A 2 -11.64 -22.83 -6.33
N ASN A 3 -10.45 -22.84 -6.92
CA ASN A 3 -9.30 -22.10 -6.41
C ASN A 3 -9.61 -20.61 -6.56
N LEU A 4 -9.87 -19.91 -5.44
CA LEU A 4 -10.24 -18.48 -5.39
C LEU A 4 -9.15 -17.55 -5.99
N PHE A 5 -8.01 -18.12 -6.40
CA PHE A 5 -6.89 -17.46 -7.08
C PHE A 5 -7.05 -17.28 -8.60
N LEU A 6 -8.15 -17.72 -9.21
CA LEU A 6 -8.46 -17.49 -10.64
C LEU A 6 -9.46 -16.32 -10.74
N TYR A 7 -9.18 -15.08 -11.13
CA TYR A 7 -7.97 -14.38 -11.59
C TYR A 7 -8.19 -12.92 -11.18
N PHE A 8 -7.35 -12.36 -10.31
CA PHE A 8 -7.35 -10.90 -10.19
C PHE A 8 -6.82 -10.30 -11.48
N THR A 9 -7.52 -9.30 -11.98
CA THR A 9 -7.00 -8.47 -13.05
C THR A 9 -5.69 -7.84 -12.61
N LYS A 10 -4.84 -7.50 -13.58
CA LYS A 10 -3.60 -6.77 -13.33
C LYS A 10 -3.84 -5.51 -12.49
N ALA A 11 -4.90 -4.77 -12.79
CA ALA A 11 -5.30 -3.58 -12.04
C ALA A 11 -5.65 -3.86 -10.58
N GLU A 12 -6.37 -4.96 -10.28
CA GLU A 12 -6.68 -5.36 -8.90
C GLU A 12 -5.44 -5.80 -8.12
N ILE A 13 -4.49 -6.46 -8.79
CA ILE A 13 -3.20 -6.82 -8.18
C ILE A 13 -2.43 -5.56 -7.78
N GLU A 14 -2.30 -4.60 -8.70
CA GLU A 14 -1.61 -3.33 -8.40
C GLU A 14 -2.33 -2.51 -7.34
N THR A 15 -3.67 -2.48 -7.37
CA THR A 15 -4.48 -1.83 -6.34
C THR A 15 -4.13 -2.37 -4.95
N ARG A 16 -4.03 -3.70 -4.80
CA ARG A 16 -3.70 -4.30 -3.51
C ARG A 16 -2.27 -4.03 -3.06
N LYS A 17 -1.30 -4.08 -3.97
CA LYS A 17 0.10 -3.74 -3.65
C LYS A 17 0.20 -2.32 -3.13
N ARG A 18 -0.43 -1.37 -3.83
CA ARG A 18 -0.44 0.06 -3.49
C ARG A 18 -1.11 0.33 -2.15
N ILE A 19 -2.24 -0.32 -1.87
CA ILE A 19 -2.88 -0.26 -0.54
C ILE A 19 -1.93 -0.80 0.53
N LYS A 20 -1.36 -2.01 0.33
CA LYS A 20 -0.51 -2.65 1.34
C LYS A 20 0.75 -1.82 1.66
N LEU A 21 1.40 -1.26 0.64
CA LEU A 21 2.53 -0.35 0.81
C LEU A 21 2.12 0.94 1.52
N SER A 22 0.99 1.52 1.15
CA SER A 22 0.52 2.77 1.78
C SER A 22 0.20 2.57 3.26
N VAL A 23 -0.45 1.46 3.63
CA VAL A 23 -0.74 1.14 5.04
C VAL A 23 0.55 0.87 5.82
N ALA A 24 1.53 0.16 5.22
CA ALA A 24 2.81 -0.09 5.86
C ALA A 24 3.62 1.20 6.09
N ALA A 25 3.69 2.08 5.07
CA ALA A 25 4.33 3.39 5.19
C ALA A 25 3.63 4.26 6.24
N TYR A 26 2.29 4.27 6.28
CA TYR A 26 1.54 5.02 7.29
C TYR A 26 1.87 4.55 8.70
N ALA A 27 1.84 3.24 8.94
CA ALA A 27 2.14 2.66 10.25
C ALA A 27 3.55 3.09 10.73
N TYR A 28 4.53 3.03 9.83
CA TYR A 28 5.91 3.39 10.15
C TYR A 28 6.06 4.89 10.46
N GLU A 29 5.54 5.76 9.59
CA GLU A 29 5.76 7.21 9.66
C GLU A 29 4.89 7.91 10.72
N TYR A 30 3.66 7.42 10.96
CA TYR A 30 2.69 8.10 11.83
C TYR A 30 2.44 7.40 13.16
N GLU A 31 2.59 6.08 13.24
CA GLU A 31 2.19 5.29 14.41
C GLU A 31 3.40 4.70 15.14
N SER A 32 4.62 4.95 14.64
CA SER A 32 5.86 4.30 15.12
C SER A 32 5.74 2.78 15.17
N ASP A 33 4.98 2.21 14.22
CA ASP A 33 4.63 0.80 14.18
C ASP A 33 5.11 0.14 12.88
N SER A 34 5.55 -1.11 12.98
CA SER A 34 5.96 -1.92 11.83
C SER A 34 5.02 -3.13 11.70
N ILE A 35 4.18 -3.08 10.68
CA ILE A 35 3.25 -4.16 10.28
C ILE A 35 3.84 -5.07 9.19
N MET A 36 5.04 -4.72 8.72
CA MET A 36 5.80 -5.36 7.66
C MET A 36 7.27 -5.02 7.87
N SER A 37 8.16 -6.00 7.75
CA SER A 37 9.60 -5.75 7.84
C SER A 37 10.12 -4.96 6.64
N ASP A 38 11.23 -4.23 6.82
CA ASP A 38 11.86 -3.45 5.74
C ASP A 38 12.14 -4.32 4.50
N ALA A 39 12.61 -5.55 4.68
CA ALA A 39 12.89 -6.47 3.57
C ALA A 39 11.62 -6.88 2.80
N GLU A 40 10.50 -7.06 3.49
CA GLU A 40 9.20 -7.36 2.86
C GLU A 40 8.66 -6.13 2.12
N PHE A 41 8.85 -4.93 2.69
CA PHE A 41 8.47 -3.67 2.07
C PHE A 41 9.25 -3.45 0.77
N ASP A 42 10.58 -3.56 0.84
CA ASP A 42 11.47 -3.44 -0.31
C ASP A 42 11.12 -4.43 -1.41
N ALA A 43 10.89 -5.70 -1.05
CA ALA A 43 10.54 -6.74 -1.99
C ALA A 43 9.21 -6.41 -2.69
N LEU A 44 8.19 -6.01 -1.93
CA LEU A 44 6.88 -5.66 -2.47
C LEU A 44 6.94 -4.40 -3.36
N ALA A 45 7.63 -3.36 -2.90
CA ALA A 45 7.79 -2.09 -3.59
C ALA A 45 8.41 -2.27 -4.97
N LYS A 46 9.44 -3.12 -5.08
CA LYS A 46 10.08 -3.49 -6.36
C LYS A 46 9.17 -4.24 -7.34
N THR A 47 8.05 -4.79 -6.87
CA THR A 47 7.08 -5.48 -7.74
C THR A 47 5.96 -4.59 -8.25
N VAL A 48 5.86 -3.34 -7.80
CA VAL A 48 4.82 -2.42 -8.26
C VAL A 48 5.05 -2.06 -9.73
N ASP A 49 4.01 -2.21 -10.55
CA ASP A 49 4.03 -1.81 -11.95
C ASP A 49 3.19 -0.54 -12.13
N LEU A 50 3.89 0.57 -12.33
CA LEU A 50 3.28 1.90 -12.51
C LEU A 50 2.73 2.12 -13.93
N SER A 51 2.98 1.20 -14.87
CA SER A 51 2.41 1.23 -16.22
C SER A 51 0.97 0.70 -16.28
N ILE A 52 0.51 0.07 -15.20
CA ILE A 52 -0.84 -0.48 -15.09
C ILE A 52 -1.70 0.51 -14.32
N ASP A 53 -2.68 1.08 -15.02
CA ASP A 53 -3.70 1.93 -14.41
C ASP A 53 -4.68 1.07 -13.58
N THR A 54 -5.12 1.65 -12.47
CA THR A 54 -6.15 1.07 -11.61
C THR A 54 -7.48 1.76 -11.86
N SER A 55 -8.50 1.46 -11.04
CA SER A 55 -9.77 2.21 -11.09
C SER A 55 -9.68 3.57 -10.39
N ARG A 56 -8.48 3.99 -9.96
CA ARG A 56 -8.23 5.18 -9.15
C ARG A 56 -7.15 6.06 -9.78
N PRO A 57 -7.49 6.85 -10.81
CA PRO A 57 -6.52 7.67 -11.54
C PRO A 57 -5.81 8.69 -10.64
N ASP A 58 -6.45 9.16 -9.58
CA ASP A 58 -5.85 10.05 -8.58
C ASP A 58 -4.74 9.35 -7.78
N ILE A 59 -4.92 8.07 -7.46
CA ILE A 59 -3.91 7.24 -6.79
C ILE A 59 -2.83 6.80 -7.78
N ASP A 60 -3.19 6.48 -9.02
CA ASP A 60 -2.23 6.13 -10.07
C ASP A 60 -1.25 7.28 -10.31
N GLU A 61 -1.76 8.50 -10.41
CA GLU A 61 -0.93 9.70 -10.58
C GLU A 61 -0.05 9.96 -9.36
N PHE A 62 -0.60 9.83 -8.16
CA PHE A 62 0.18 9.94 -6.93
C PHE A 62 1.35 8.95 -6.90
N PHE A 63 1.11 7.68 -7.24
CA PHE A 63 2.16 6.66 -7.29
C PHE A 63 3.19 6.96 -8.39
N ARG A 64 2.78 7.48 -9.56
CA ARG A 64 3.75 7.86 -10.60
C ARG A 64 4.65 9.04 -10.21
N THR A 65 4.17 9.93 -9.35
CA THR A 65 4.84 11.21 -9.06
C THR A 65 5.58 11.23 -7.72
N HIS A 66 5.14 10.45 -6.73
CA HIS A 66 5.67 10.52 -5.36
C HIS A 66 6.23 9.18 -4.84
N PHE A 67 5.82 8.05 -5.40
CA PHE A 67 6.22 6.75 -4.87
C PHE A 67 7.71 6.51 -5.11
N HIS A 68 8.42 6.26 -4.02
CA HIS A 68 9.81 5.83 -4.03
C HIS A 68 9.95 4.58 -3.18
N THR A 69 10.76 3.63 -3.65
CA THR A 69 10.92 2.32 -3.00
C THR A 69 11.82 2.37 -1.77
N ASP A 70 12.62 3.42 -1.60
CA ASP A 70 13.66 3.58 -0.58
C ASP A 70 13.20 4.39 0.66
N THR A 71 11.96 4.88 0.67
CA THR A 71 11.41 5.64 1.79
C THR A 71 9.89 5.55 1.87
N GLY A 72 9.33 5.69 3.08
CA GLY A 72 7.89 5.81 3.33
C GLY A 72 7.36 7.25 3.33
N MET A 73 8.24 8.26 3.32
CA MET A 73 7.86 9.68 3.54
C MET A 73 6.80 10.22 2.58
N TRP A 74 6.68 9.65 1.37
CA TRP A 74 5.66 10.04 0.40
C TRP A 74 4.23 9.86 0.93
N ILE A 75 4.02 8.98 1.91
CA ILE A 75 2.69 8.70 2.46
C ILE A 75 2.02 9.96 3.04
N GLY A 76 2.79 10.94 3.52
CA GLY A 76 2.23 12.18 4.06
C GLY A 76 1.46 13.03 3.04
N SER A 77 1.71 12.82 1.74
CA SER A 77 1.02 13.50 0.63
C SER A 77 -0.05 12.62 -0.03
N HIS A 78 -0.36 11.44 0.53
CA HIS A 78 -1.28 10.48 -0.09
C HIS A 78 -2.71 11.06 -0.17
N PRO A 79 -3.37 11.08 -1.35
CA PRO A 79 -4.69 11.70 -1.55
C PRO A 79 -5.80 11.18 -0.63
N GLN A 80 -5.61 9.97 -0.10
CA GLN A 80 -6.53 9.31 0.83
C GLN A 80 -5.89 8.93 2.17
N LEU A 81 -4.96 9.73 2.68
CA LEU A 81 -4.26 9.45 3.95
C LEU A 81 -5.21 9.05 5.10
N GLY A 82 -6.34 9.74 5.26
CA GLY A 82 -7.34 9.39 6.27
C GLY A 82 -7.95 7.99 6.09
N ARG A 83 -8.19 7.54 4.85
CA ARG A 83 -8.67 6.17 4.58
C ARG A 83 -7.60 5.12 4.88
N ILE A 84 -6.32 5.44 4.63
CA ILE A 84 -5.21 4.57 4.99
C ILE A 84 -5.13 4.40 6.52
N ALA A 85 -5.27 5.50 7.27
CA ALA A 85 -5.33 5.47 8.73
C ALA A 85 -6.50 4.61 9.24
N GLU A 86 -7.70 4.76 8.66
CA GLU A 86 -8.87 3.93 8.98
C GLU A 86 -8.57 2.42 8.81
N ILE A 87 -7.95 2.04 7.69
CA ILE A 87 -7.58 0.64 7.41
C ILE A 87 -6.55 0.14 8.43
N TYR A 88 -5.53 0.95 8.74
CA TYR A 88 -4.53 0.62 9.75
C TYR A 88 -5.18 0.34 11.11
N HIS A 89 -5.98 1.27 11.62
CA HIS A 89 -6.58 1.13 12.95
C HIS A 89 -7.60 -0.02 13.02
N ALA A 90 -8.34 -0.28 11.94
CA ALA A 90 -9.33 -1.35 11.91
C ALA A 90 -8.69 -2.75 11.93
N HIS A 91 -7.57 -2.95 11.24
CA HIS A 91 -7.03 -4.29 10.98
C HIS A 91 -5.70 -4.60 11.67
N TYR A 92 -4.91 -3.59 12.03
CA TYR A 92 -3.54 -3.76 12.51
C TYR A 92 -3.34 -3.28 13.95
N ALA A 93 -3.89 -2.11 14.31
CA ALA A 93 -3.71 -1.54 15.65
C ALA A 93 -4.27 -2.41 16.80
N SER A 94 -5.29 -3.23 16.53
CA SER A 94 -5.93 -4.09 17.53
C SER A 94 -5.17 -5.38 17.83
N GLN A 95 -4.16 -5.75 17.03
CA GLN A 95 -3.44 -7.03 17.16
C GLN A 95 -2.25 -6.98 18.15
N ARG A 96 -2.08 -5.87 18.88
CA ARG A 96 -0.98 -5.66 19.84
C ARG A 96 -1.43 -5.31 21.26
N ARG A 97 -2.66 -5.65 21.66
CA ARG A 97 -3.13 -5.55 23.06
C ARG A 97 -2.96 -6.86 23.82
#